data_AF-A0A7S3AFA7-F1
#
_entry.id   AF-A0A7S3AFA7-F1
#
_cell.length_a   1.000
_cell.length_b   1.000
_cell.length_c   1.000
_cell.angle_alpha   90.00
_cell.angle_beta   90.00
_cell.angle_gamma   90.00
#
_symmetry.space_group_name_H-M   'P 1'
#
loop_
_entity.id
_entity.type
_entity.pdbx_description
1 polymer ?
#
loop_
_entity_poly.entity_id
_entity_poly.type
_entity_poly.pdbx_seq_one_letter_code
_entity_poly.pdbx_strand_id
1 'polypeptide(L)'
;RGMAEMTLIKLGEIVDKPQNKRVKMVERAAEEQRAAAEARKRDAVANQKAGAERARQLAMNKLAYETVVPIWRRVAAARSLEGSSEAVRTLAKRLANRGELQLVVLDPADVRKLPPAKFQAMGSSGLQAVEVRAVMHAIKQANPSGLPAVRFLQLLEEKVRSLPDYVPANGPPLELPMDEPSGGTAIGGTSIGGGGGGGGPPP
;
A
#
# COMPACT_ATOMS: atom_id res chain seq x y z
N ARG A 1 -17.80 19.41 -41.17
CA ARG A 1 -17.46 19.60 -42.61
C ARG A 1 -15.96 19.83 -42.89
N GLY A 2 -15.07 20.00 -41.90
CA GLY A 2 -13.68 20.42 -42.16
C GLY A 2 -12.62 19.36 -42.46
N MET A 3 -12.87 18.04 -42.37
CA MET A 3 -11.84 17.03 -42.66
C MET A 3 -11.84 16.55 -44.12
N ALA A 4 -13.01 16.34 -44.72
CA ALA A 4 -13.15 15.86 -46.09
C ALA A 4 -12.69 16.90 -47.14
N GLU A 5 -12.97 18.19 -46.91
CA GLU A 5 -12.52 19.27 -47.80
C GLU A 5 -10.99 19.42 -47.77
N MET A 6 -10.37 19.24 -46.60
CA MET A 6 -8.90 19.31 -46.48
C MET A 6 -8.19 18.11 -47.13
N THR A 7 -8.86 16.95 -47.24
CA THR A 7 -8.30 15.77 -47.92
C THR A 7 -8.41 15.90 -49.44
N LEU A 8 -9.47 16.52 -49.96
CA LEU A 8 -9.66 16.71 -51.40
C LEU A 8 -8.66 17.71 -52.00
N ILE A 9 -8.37 18.81 -51.29
CA ILE A 9 -7.41 19.83 -51.74
C ILE A 9 -5.98 19.28 -51.83
N LYS A 10 -5.59 18.43 -50.86
CA LYS A 10 -4.26 17.79 -50.84
C LYS A 10 -4.07 16.75 -51.96
N LEU A 11 -5.16 16.15 -52.45
CA LEU A 11 -5.12 15.21 -53.57
C LEU A 11 -4.91 15.94 -54.91
N GLY A 12 -5.53 17.11 -55.10
CA GLY A 12 -5.36 17.92 -56.31
C GLY A 12 -3.91 18.37 -56.56
N GLU A 13 -3.20 18.84 -55.52
CA GLU A 13 -1.80 19.30 -55.63
C GLU A 13 -0.78 18.16 -55.86
N ILE A 14 -1.16 16.91 -55.60
CA ILE A 14 -0.29 15.74 -55.84
C ILE A 14 -0.43 15.25 -57.28
N VAL A 15 -1.58 15.45 -57.93
CA VAL A 15 -1.84 14.98 -59.31
C VAL A 15 -1.02 15.77 -60.34
N ASP A 16 -0.78 17.06 -60.11
CA ASP A 16 -0.06 17.97 -61.02
C ASP A 16 1.49 17.84 -60.97
N LYS A 17 2.01 16.94 -60.12
CA LYS A 17 3.44 16.68 -60.00
C LYS A 17 3.90 15.58 -60.98
N PRO A 18 5.08 15.71 -61.61
CA PRO A 18 5.62 14.67 -62.48
C PRO A 18 5.74 13.34 -61.72
N GLN A 19 5.43 12.21 -62.38
CA GLN A 19 5.34 10.87 -61.77
C GLN A 19 6.50 10.56 -60.81
N ASN A 20 7.73 10.88 -61.20
CA ASN A 20 8.94 10.65 -60.40
C ASN A 20 8.93 11.36 -59.04
N LYS A 21 8.31 12.54 -58.92
CA LYS A 21 8.16 13.26 -57.64
C LYS A 21 7.08 12.64 -56.76
N ARG A 22 6.02 12.08 -57.36
CA ARG A 22 4.93 11.40 -56.61
C ARG A 22 5.44 10.10 -56.00
N VAL A 23 6.18 9.30 -56.78
CA VAL A 23 6.80 8.06 -56.31
C VAL A 23 7.71 8.32 -55.11
N LYS A 24 8.63 9.30 -55.21
CA LYS A 24 9.52 9.68 -54.10
C LYS A 24 8.78 10.17 -52.84
N MET A 25 7.68 10.88 -53.00
CA MET A 25 6.87 11.32 -51.84
C MET A 25 6.15 10.15 -51.17
N VAL A 26 5.62 9.21 -51.96
CA VAL A 26 4.98 7.99 -51.43
C VAL A 26 6.00 7.09 -50.74
N GLU A 27 7.20 6.93 -51.31
CA GLU A 27 8.29 6.17 -50.70
C GLU A 27 8.74 6.80 -49.37
N ARG A 28 8.96 8.11 -49.33
CA ARG A 28 9.31 8.84 -48.10
C ARG A 28 8.22 8.73 -47.04
N ALA A 29 6.94 8.85 -47.43
CA ALA A 29 5.81 8.69 -46.51
C ALA A 29 5.69 7.25 -45.98
N ALA A 30 5.97 6.24 -46.82
CA ALA A 30 5.97 4.85 -46.42
C ALA A 30 7.13 4.52 -45.46
N GLU A 31 8.31 5.09 -45.70
CA GLU A 31 9.47 4.97 -44.80
C GLU A 31 9.20 5.65 -43.45
N GLU A 32 8.65 6.86 -43.46
CA GLU A 32 8.28 7.59 -42.25
C GLU A 32 7.17 6.86 -41.45
N GLN A 33 6.18 6.28 -42.13
CA GLN A 33 5.17 5.43 -41.48
C GLN A 33 5.76 4.16 -40.87
N ARG A 34 6.72 3.51 -41.54
CA ARG A 34 7.41 2.33 -41.01
C ARG A 34 8.24 2.69 -39.79
N ALA A 35 9.01 3.78 -39.84
CA ALA A 35 9.80 4.27 -38.72
C ALA A 35 8.90 4.65 -37.52
N ALA A 36 7.79 5.33 -37.76
CA ALA A 36 6.82 5.66 -36.72
C ALA A 36 6.15 4.42 -36.11
N ALA A 37 5.83 3.40 -36.93
CA ALA A 37 5.28 2.14 -36.44
C ALA A 37 6.29 1.35 -35.60
N GLU A 38 7.57 1.35 -35.97
CA GLU A 38 8.63 0.71 -35.20
C GLU A 38 8.87 1.42 -33.86
N ALA A 39 8.89 2.76 -33.84
CA ALA A 39 8.99 3.54 -32.61
C ALA A 39 7.83 3.23 -31.66
N ARG A 40 6.59 3.21 -32.15
CA ARG A 40 5.41 2.85 -31.35
C ARG A 40 5.50 1.43 -30.77
N LYS A 41 6.04 0.48 -31.53
CA LYS A 41 6.25 -0.90 -31.04
C LYS A 41 7.29 -0.94 -29.92
N ARG A 42 8.40 -0.20 -30.06
CA ARG A 42 9.44 -0.12 -29.01
C ARG A 42 8.88 0.52 -27.74
N ASP A 43 8.13 1.61 -27.86
CA ASP A 43 7.49 2.29 -26.74
C ASP A 43 6.45 1.40 -26.04
N ALA A 44 5.65 0.66 -26.83
CA ALA A 44 4.67 -0.28 -26.29
C ALA A 44 5.34 -1.40 -25.47
N VAL A 45 6.44 -1.99 -25.96
CA VAL A 45 7.19 -3.03 -25.24
C VAL A 45 7.84 -2.48 -23.98
N ALA A 46 8.43 -1.28 -24.03
CA ALA A 46 9.01 -0.63 -22.86
C ALA A 46 7.95 -0.34 -21.79
N ASN A 47 6.81 0.20 -22.19
CA ASN A 47 5.68 0.47 -21.30
C ASN A 47 5.11 -0.81 -20.69
N GLN A 48 5.03 -1.90 -21.47
CA GLN A 48 4.57 -3.19 -20.98
C GLN A 48 5.50 -3.76 -19.91
N LYS A 49 6.83 -3.74 -20.16
CA LYS A 49 7.83 -4.18 -19.18
C LYS A 49 7.79 -3.34 -17.91
N ALA A 50 7.72 -2.02 -18.04
CA ALA A 50 7.61 -1.11 -16.90
C ALA A 50 6.28 -1.29 -16.12
N GLY A 51 5.19 -1.64 -16.82
CA GLY A 51 3.92 -1.98 -16.20
C GLY A 51 3.99 -3.29 -15.41
N ALA A 52 4.57 -4.33 -16.00
CA ALA A 52 4.75 -5.64 -15.35
C ALA A 52 5.62 -5.54 -14.09
N GLU A 53 6.74 -4.81 -14.15
CA GLU A 53 7.61 -4.62 -12.98
C GLU A 53 6.89 -3.82 -11.87
N ARG A 54 6.15 -2.77 -12.23
CA ARG A 54 5.33 -2.03 -11.24
C ARG A 54 4.29 -2.93 -10.58
N ALA A 55 3.59 -3.76 -11.36
CA ALA A 55 2.61 -4.70 -10.82
C ALA A 55 3.25 -5.72 -9.88
N ARG A 56 4.41 -6.26 -10.25
CA ARG A 56 5.19 -7.18 -9.41
C ARG A 56 5.61 -6.54 -8.08
N GLN A 57 6.14 -5.31 -8.11
CA GLN A 57 6.51 -4.59 -6.89
C GLN A 57 5.30 -4.31 -6.01
N LEU A 58 4.15 -3.95 -6.59
CA LEU A 58 2.90 -3.75 -5.84
C LEU A 58 2.44 -5.04 -5.16
N ALA A 59 2.53 -6.18 -5.83
CA ALA A 59 2.19 -7.48 -5.26
C ALA A 59 3.10 -7.85 -4.07
N MET A 60 4.42 -7.65 -4.22
CA MET A 60 5.37 -7.88 -3.13
C MET A 60 5.14 -6.94 -1.94
N ASN A 61 4.81 -5.68 -2.20
CA ASN A 61 4.52 -4.71 -1.15
C ASN A 61 3.24 -5.08 -0.38
N LYS A 62 2.21 -5.53 -1.11
CA LYS A 62 0.98 -6.04 -0.51
C LYS A 62 1.25 -7.26 0.37
N LEU A 63 2.01 -8.24 -0.12
CA LEU A 63 2.34 -9.46 0.64
C LEU A 63 3.12 -9.13 1.92
N ALA A 64 4.09 -8.23 1.85
CA ALA A 64 4.84 -7.76 3.02
C ALA A 64 3.90 -7.09 4.05
N TYR A 65 3.00 -6.23 3.59
CA TYR A 65 2.00 -5.58 4.43
C TYR A 65 1.11 -6.61 5.14
N GLU A 66 0.50 -7.55 4.40
CA GLU A 66 -0.38 -8.59 4.93
C GLU A 66 0.31 -9.48 5.96
N THR A 67 1.62 -9.72 5.80
CA THR A 67 2.41 -10.52 6.73
C THR A 67 2.65 -9.81 8.06
N VAL A 68 3.01 -8.52 8.04
CA VAL A 68 3.46 -7.81 9.26
C VAL A 68 2.35 -7.08 10.02
N VAL A 69 1.32 -6.60 9.31
CA VAL A 69 0.26 -5.75 9.88
C VAL A 69 -0.50 -6.42 11.03
N PRO A 70 -0.91 -7.70 10.95
CA PRO A 70 -1.65 -8.33 12.04
C PRO A 70 -0.84 -8.33 13.34
N ILE A 71 0.47 -8.60 13.25
CA ILE A 71 1.37 -8.60 14.39
C ILE A 71 1.51 -7.19 14.95
N TRP A 72 1.79 -6.21 14.08
CA TRP A 72 2.03 -4.83 14.52
C TRP A 72 0.79 -4.17 15.12
N ARG A 73 -0.41 -4.47 14.60
CA ARG A 73 -1.68 -4.02 15.17
C ARG A 73 -1.90 -4.59 16.57
N ARG A 74 -1.63 -5.88 16.77
CA ARG A 74 -1.73 -6.49 18.11
C ARG A 74 -0.74 -5.85 19.09
N VAL A 75 0.51 -5.65 18.66
CA VAL A 75 1.54 -5.00 19.48
C VAL A 75 1.17 -3.56 19.82
N ALA A 76 0.62 -2.80 18.87
CA ALA A 76 0.19 -1.42 19.10
C ALA A 76 -1.06 -1.31 19.98
N ALA A 77 -1.92 -2.33 20.00
CA ALA A 77 -3.12 -2.39 20.82
C ALA A 77 -2.88 -2.94 22.24
N ALA A 78 -1.72 -3.59 22.48
CA ALA A 78 -1.39 -4.19 23.77
C ALA A 78 -1.32 -3.12 24.87
N ARG A 79 -2.08 -3.31 25.95
CA ARG A 79 -2.11 -2.38 27.09
C ARG A 79 -0.90 -2.54 28.01
N SER A 80 -0.37 -3.76 28.09
CA SER A 80 0.84 -4.11 28.81
C SER A 80 1.71 -5.01 27.94
N LEU A 81 3.02 -4.89 28.12
CA LEU A 81 4.02 -5.79 27.50
C LEU A 81 4.72 -6.66 28.55
N GLU A 82 4.16 -6.71 29.76
CA GLU A 82 4.61 -7.65 30.81
C GLU A 82 4.45 -9.09 30.30
N GLY A 83 5.45 -9.94 30.56
CA GLY A 83 5.50 -11.31 30.04
C GLY A 83 5.73 -11.46 28.53
N SER A 84 5.77 -10.37 27.75
CA SER A 84 6.08 -10.44 26.32
C SER A 84 7.54 -10.82 26.06
N SER A 85 7.83 -11.39 24.89
CA SER A 85 9.21 -11.61 24.45
C SER A 85 9.98 -10.29 24.22
N GLU A 86 11.31 -10.35 24.26
CA GLU A 86 12.14 -9.16 23.99
C GLU A 86 11.96 -8.63 22.56
N ALA A 87 11.67 -9.51 21.61
CA ALA A 87 11.36 -9.15 20.23
C ALA A 87 10.10 -8.28 20.14
N VAL A 88 9.04 -8.64 20.88
CA VAL A 88 7.78 -7.87 20.95
C VAL A 88 8.02 -6.51 21.58
N ARG A 89 8.76 -6.44 22.70
CA ARG A 89 9.10 -5.16 23.36
C ARG A 89 9.92 -4.25 22.45
N THR A 90 10.86 -4.81 21.71
CA THR A 90 11.68 -4.07 20.73
C THR A 90 10.81 -3.54 19.60
N LEU A 91 9.91 -4.36 19.06
CA LEU A 91 8.97 -3.95 18.03
C LEU A 91 8.02 -2.84 18.51
N ALA A 92 7.48 -2.94 19.73
CA ALA A 92 6.64 -1.91 20.32
C ALA A 92 7.38 -0.56 20.44
N LYS A 93 8.63 -0.58 20.93
CA LYS A 93 9.49 0.61 20.98
C LYS A 93 9.74 1.18 19.58
N ARG A 94 9.95 0.34 18.56
CA ARG A 94 10.11 0.81 17.17
C ARG A 94 8.83 1.46 16.66
N LEU A 95 7.67 0.84 16.85
CA LEU A 95 6.35 1.37 16.43
C LEU A 95 6.02 2.71 17.12
N ALA A 96 6.36 2.86 18.40
CA ALA A 96 6.12 4.10 19.13
C ALA A 96 7.02 5.26 18.64
N ASN A 97 8.28 4.97 18.32
CA ASN A 97 9.27 5.99 18.01
C ASN A 97 9.40 6.33 16.51
N ARG A 98 8.86 5.49 15.62
CA ARG A 98 8.96 5.68 14.16
C ARG A 98 7.61 6.01 13.55
N GLY A 99 7.44 7.27 13.15
CA GLY A 99 6.20 7.75 12.53
C GLY A 99 5.85 7.04 11.22
N GLU A 100 6.85 6.51 10.51
CA GLU A 100 6.64 5.75 9.27
C GLU A 100 5.95 4.42 9.55
N LEU A 101 6.34 3.72 10.62
CA LEU A 101 5.73 2.43 10.99
C LEU A 101 4.30 2.62 11.51
N GLN A 102 4.00 3.77 12.12
CA GLN A 102 2.65 4.10 12.55
C GLN A 102 1.68 4.18 11.37
N LEU A 103 2.13 4.61 10.18
CA LEU A 103 1.30 4.63 8.97
C LEU A 103 0.72 3.26 8.60
N VAL A 104 1.42 2.18 8.94
CA VAL A 104 1.01 0.81 8.63
C VAL A 104 -0.12 0.34 9.55
N VAL A 105 -0.14 0.85 10.78
CA VAL A 105 -1.09 0.45 11.82
C VAL A 105 -2.34 1.33 11.82
N LEU A 106 -2.19 2.62 11.51
CA LEU A 106 -3.30 3.58 11.43
C LEU A 106 -4.32 3.21 10.35
N ASP A 107 -5.56 3.69 10.54
CA ASP A 107 -6.56 3.62 9.50
C ASP A 107 -6.18 4.53 8.31
N PRO A 108 -6.38 4.11 7.05
CA PRO A 108 -6.11 4.95 5.88
C PRO A 108 -6.78 6.33 5.92
N ALA A 109 -7.95 6.46 6.56
CA ALA A 109 -8.63 7.73 6.76
C ALA A 109 -7.88 8.66 7.71
N ASP A 110 -7.21 8.14 8.73
CA ASP A 110 -6.45 8.94 9.69
C ASP A 110 -5.08 9.33 9.14
N VAL A 111 -4.47 8.47 8.32
CA VAL A 111 -3.26 8.81 7.57
C VAL A 111 -3.48 10.03 6.67
N ARG A 112 -4.66 10.13 6.02
CA ARG A 112 -5.02 11.29 5.19
C ARG A 112 -5.14 12.60 5.97
N LYS A 113 -5.42 12.53 7.27
CA LYS A 113 -5.57 13.71 8.15
C LYS A 113 -4.24 14.14 8.77
N LEU A 114 -3.15 13.39 8.56
CA LEU A 114 -1.86 13.74 9.14
C LEU A 114 -1.37 15.09 8.61
N PRO A 115 -0.82 15.96 9.49
CA PRO A 115 -0.34 17.26 9.06
C PRO A 115 0.90 17.12 8.16
N PRO A 116 1.12 18.03 7.20
CA PRO A 116 2.25 17.96 6.27
C PRO A 116 3.62 17.83 6.94
N ALA A 117 3.81 18.48 8.10
CA ALA A 117 5.04 18.40 8.89
C ALA A 117 5.39 16.97 9.33
N LYS A 118 4.40 16.11 9.57
CA LYS A 118 4.63 14.70 9.91
C LYS A 118 5.26 13.96 8.73
N PHE A 119 4.76 14.18 7.51
CA PHE A 119 5.35 13.58 6.30
C PHE A 119 6.74 14.12 5.98
N GLN A 120 7.02 15.41 6.28
CA GLN A 120 8.36 15.99 6.09
C GLN A 120 9.41 15.38 7.02
N ALA A 121 9.01 15.02 8.24
CA ALA A 121 9.90 14.40 9.22
C ALA A 121 10.17 12.90 8.97
N MET A 122 9.41 12.28 8.06
CA MET A 122 9.53 10.86 7.76
C MET A 122 10.65 10.58 6.75
N GLY A 123 11.32 9.44 6.93
CA GLY A 123 12.36 8.95 6.03
C GLY A 123 12.42 7.43 5.96
N SER A 124 13.22 6.87 5.05
CA SER A 124 13.40 5.41 4.95
C SER A 124 14.57 4.87 5.77
N SER A 125 15.30 5.73 6.47
CA SER A 125 16.55 5.36 7.15
C SER A 125 16.27 4.48 8.38
N GLY A 126 16.92 3.32 8.44
CA GLY A 126 16.76 2.35 9.53
C GLY A 126 15.45 1.54 9.50
N LEU A 127 14.67 1.65 8.42
CA LEU A 127 13.61 0.72 8.11
C LEU A 127 14.20 -0.55 7.47
N GLN A 128 13.72 -1.71 7.89
CA GLN A 128 14.02 -2.99 7.26
C GLN A 128 13.29 -3.11 5.92
N ALA A 129 13.77 -3.99 5.04
CA ALA A 129 13.18 -4.16 3.71
C ALA A 129 11.68 -4.48 3.75
N VAL A 130 11.25 -5.37 4.67
CA VAL A 130 9.84 -5.69 4.87
C VAL A 130 9.02 -4.49 5.37
N GLU A 131 9.61 -3.68 6.25
CA GLU A 131 8.98 -2.48 6.79
C GLU A 131 8.77 -1.44 5.68
N VAL A 132 9.78 -1.18 4.85
CA VAL A 132 9.68 -0.25 3.72
C VAL A 132 8.56 -0.66 2.77
N ARG A 133 8.49 -1.96 2.43
CA ARG A 133 7.45 -2.51 1.54
C ARG A 133 6.04 -2.37 2.14
N ALA A 134 5.89 -2.62 3.44
CA ALA A 134 4.62 -2.46 4.15
C ALA A 134 4.18 -0.99 4.24
N VAL A 135 5.09 -0.08 4.62
CA VAL A 135 4.83 1.38 4.68
C VAL A 135 4.42 1.90 3.31
N MET A 136 5.13 1.48 2.26
CA MET A 136 4.84 1.84 0.88
C MET A 136 3.43 1.40 0.44
N HIS A 137 3.00 0.21 0.85
CA HIS A 137 1.65 -0.25 0.58
C HIS A 137 0.60 0.56 1.35
N ALA A 138 0.84 0.81 2.65
CA ALA A 138 -0.07 1.56 3.51
C ALA A 138 -0.29 3.00 3.03
N ILE A 139 0.78 3.72 2.68
CA ILE A 139 0.66 5.09 2.18
C ILE A 139 -0.03 5.16 0.81
N LYS A 140 0.18 4.17 -0.07
CA LYS A 140 -0.52 4.08 -1.34
C LYS A 140 -2.01 3.82 -1.17
N GLN A 141 -2.40 3.00 -0.20
CA GLN A 141 -3.81 2.79 0.13
C GLN A 141 -4.46 4.05 0.70
N ALA A 142 -3.76 4.74 1.62
CA ALA A 142 -4.26 5.97 2.22
C ALA A 142 -4.37 7.12 1.21
N ASN A 143 -3.48 7.16 0.21
CA ASN A 143 -3.42 8.20 -0.81
C ASN A 143 -3.52 9.63 -0.22
N PRO A 144 -2.64 10.01 0.74
CA PRO A 144 -2.66 11.33 1.34
C PRO A 144 -2.30 12.42 0.31
N SER A 145 -3.01 13.54 0.37
CA SER A 145 -2.74 14.70 -0.47
C SER A 145 -1.61 15.57 0.08
N GLY A 146 -0.85 16.21 -0.81
CA GLY A 146 0.13 17.23 -0.46
C GLY A 146 1.56 16.88 -0.88
N LEU A 147 2.33 17.92 -1.21
CA LEU A 147 3.68 17.77 -1.73
C LEU A 147 4.62 16.97 -0.80
N PRO A 148 4.59 17.14 0.54
CA PRO A 148 5.43 16.34 1.42
C PRO A 148 5.13 14.84 1.39
N ALA A 149 3.85 14.46 1.33
CA ALA A 149 3.46 13.06 1.26
C ALA A 149 3.86 12.43 -0.08
N VAL A 150 3.73 13.18 -1.17
CA VAL A 150 4.22 12.77 -2.51
C VAL A 150 5.74 12.57 -2.51
N ARG A 151 6.50 13.48 -1.90
CA ARG A 151 7.96 13.35 -1.79
C ARG A 151 8.36 12.11 -0.98
N PHE A 152 7.68 11.87 0.14
CA PHE A 152 7.92 10.69 0.95
C PHE A 152 7.58 9.40 0.18
N LEU A 153 6.49 9.38 -0.59
CA LEU A 153 6.15 8.25 -1.45
C LEU A 153 7.20 8.02 -2.55
N GLN A 154 7.72 9.07 -3.19
CA GLN A 154 8.78 8.97 -4.20
C GLN A 154 10.07 8.37 -3.60
N LEU A 155 10.42 8.79 -2.39
CA LEU A 155 11.56 8.26 -1.64
C LEU A 155 11.38 6.76 -1.36
N LEU A 156 10.19 6.34 -0.93
CA LEU A 156 9.87 4.92 -0.74
C LEU A 156 9.90 4.14 -2.06
N GLU A 157 9.41 4.72 -3.16
CA GLU A 157 9.45 4.10 -4.48
C GLU A 157 10.88 3.83 -4.95
N GLU A 158 11.76 4.82 -4.81
CA GLU A 158 13.18 4.66 -5.13
C GLU A 158 13.81 3.58 -4.27
N LYS A 159 13.51 3.57 -2.96
CA LYS A 159 14.05 2.56 -2.06
C LYS A 159 13.57 1.16 -2.43
N VAL A 160 12.27 0.98 -2.68
CA VAL A 160 11.68 -0.32 -3.05
C VAL A 160 12.29 -0.88 -4.33
N ARG A 161 12.60 -0.04 -5.32
CA ARG A 161 13.28 -0.49 -6.56
C ARG A 161 14.66 -1.08 -6.30
N SER A 162 15.34 -0.65 -5.24
CA SER A 162 16.66 -1.18 -4.85
C SER A 162 16.58 -2.42 -3.96
N LEU A 163 15.39 -2.82 -3.49
CA LEU A 163 15.24 -3.95 -2.57
C LEU A 163 15.19 -5.28 -3.33
N PRO A 164 15.74 -6.36 -2.74
CA PRO A 164 15.57 -7.71 -3.28
C PRO A 164 14.09 -8.13 -3.22
N ASP A 165 13.76 -9.18 -3.98
CA ASP A 165 12.43 -9.78 -3.95
C ASP A 165 12.01 -10.17 -2.53
N TYR A 166 10.76 -9.87 -2.20
CA TYR A 166 10.22 -10.20 -0.90
C TYR A 166 9.83 -11.68 -0.86
N VAL A 167 10.43 -12.40 0.08
CA VAL A 167 10.04 -13.77 0.45
C VAL A 167 9.52 -13.73 1.89
N PRO A 168 8.26 -14.12 2.14
CA PRO A 168 7.73 -14.13 3.49
C PRO A 168 8.49 -15.14 4.34
N ALA A 169 8.91 -14.72 5.54
CA ALA A 169 9.54 -15.63 6.48
C ALA A 169 8.50 -16.58 7.05
N ASN A 170 8.67 -17.89 6.84
CA ASN A 170 7.92 -18.93 7.53
C ASN A 170 8.45 -19.08 8.97
N GLY A 171 8.31 -18.04 9.78
CA GLY A 171 8.65 -18.07 11.20
C GLY A 171 7.44 -18.48 12.06
N PRO A 172 7.66 -19.10 13.24
CA PRO A 172 6.58 -19.30 14.19
C PRO A 172 5.95 -17.95 14.57
N PRO A 173 4.63 -17.89 14.85
CA PRO A 173 3.97 -16.65 15.25
C PRO A 173 4.66 -16.04 16.48
N LEU A 174 4.83 -14.72 16.49
CA LEU A 174 5.23 -14.01 17.72
C LEU A 174 4.13 -14.22 18.77
N GLU A 175 4.43 -15.03 19.79
CA GLU A 175 3.55 -15.22 20.94
C GLU A 175 3.48 -13.91 21.73
N LEU A 176 2.30 -13.31 21.71
CA LEU A 176 1.93 -12.24 22.64
C LEU A 176 1.27 -12.91 23.84
N PRO A 177 1.49 -12.40 25.07
CA PRO A 177 0.69 -12.82 26.20
C PRO A 177 -0.78 -12.56 25.83
N MET A 178 -1.56 -13.63 25.78
CA MET A 178 -3.00 -13.52 25.59
C MET A 178 -3.53 -12.84 26.86
N ASP A 179 -4.04 -11.61 26.72
CA ASP A 179 -4.88 -11.03 27.75
C ASP A 179 -6.07 -11.96 27.91
N GLU A 180 -6.03 -12.86 28.90
CA GLU A 180 -7.22 -13.60 29.29
C GLU A 180 -8.29 -12.58 29.65
N PRO A 181 -9.50 -12.64 29.06
CA PRO A 181 -10.60 -11.86 29.57
C PRO A 181 -10.82 -12.38 31.00
N SER A 182 -10.50 -11.56 31.99
CA SER A 182 -10.85 -11.80 33.39
C SER A 182 -12.38 -11.86 33.45
N GLY A 183 -12.90 -13.06 33.21
CA GLY A 183 -14.31 -13.37 33.12
C GLY A 183 -14.93 -13.23 34.50
N GLY A 184 -16.02 -12.47 34.53
CA GLY A 184 -16.66 -12.02 35.75
C GLY A 184 -17.00 -13.14 36.72
N THR A 185 -16.83 -12.83 38.00
CA THR A 185 -17.43 -13.55 39.11
C THR A 185 -18.95 -13.58 38.90
N ALA A 186 -19.44 -14.71 38.38
CA ALA A 186 -20.84 -15.08 38.47
C ALA A 186 -21.17 -15.29 39.96
N ILE A 187 -21.81 -14.31 40.60
CA ILE A 187 -22.47 -14.54 41.89
C ILE A 187 -23.75 -15.32 41.57
N GLY A 188 -23.58 -16.64 41.51
CA GLY A 188 -24.67 -17.59 41.39
C GLY A 188 -25.60 -17.50 42.59
N GLY A 189 -26.87 -17.23 42.32
CA GLY A 189 -27.95 -17.38 43.27
C GLY A 189 -27.98 -18.81 43.81
N THR A 190 -27.79 -18.94 45.12
CA THR A 190 -28.01 -20.20 45.83
C THR A 190 -29.44 -20.20 46.34
N SER A 191 -30.30 -20.95 45.64
CA SER A 191 -31.59 -21.39 46.15
C SER A 191 -31.37 -22.57 47.12
N ILE A 192 -31.63 -22.37 48.40
CA ILE A 192 -31.90 -23.45 49.37
C ILE A 192 -33.25 -23.13 50.01
N GLY A 193 -34.24 -23.98 49.72
CA GLY A 193 -35.51 -23.99 50.41
C GLY A 193 -35.44 -24.74 51.74
N GLY A 194 -36.45 -24.51 52.59
CA GLY A 194 -36.83 -25.46 53.63
C GLY A 194 -37.14 -24.85 55.00
N GLY A 195 -38.43 -24.66 55.29
CA GLY A 195 -39.07 -25.29 56.46
C GLY A 195 -39.09 -24.56 57.81
N GLY A 196 -40.31 -24.39 58.34
CA GLY A 196 -40.64 -24.21 59.76
C GLY A 196 -40.60 -22.76 60.25
N GLY A 197 -41.57 -22.20 60.95
CA GLY A 197 -42.66 -22.76 61.74
C GLY A 197 -42.69 -22.07 63.10
N GLY A 198 -43.75 -21.30 63.39
CA GLY A 198 -44.25 -21.03 64.75
C GLY A 198 -43.66 -19.84 65.52
N GLY A 199 -44.54 -18.99 66.04
CA GLY A 199 -44.23 -18.06 67.15
C GLY A 199 -45.02 -16.75 67.07
N GLY A 200 -46.26 -16.76 67.58
CA GLY A 200 -47.11 -15.56 67.64
C GLY A 200 -46.62 -14.50 68.65
N PRO A 201 -47.11 -13.26 68.54
CA PRO A 201 -46.80 -12.20 69.51
C PRO A 201 -47.78 -12.22 70.71
N PRO A 202 -47.33 -11.90 71.94
CA PRO A 202 -48.21 -11.83 73.10
C PRO A 202 -48.91 -10.47 73.23
N PRO A 203 -50.02 -10.42 73.97
CA PRO A 203 -50.16 -9.48 75.08
C PRO A 203 -50.16 -10.17 76.45
#